data_AF-A0ABD7CM66-F1
#
_entry.id   AF-A0ABD7CM66-F1
#
_cell.length_a   1.000
_cell.length_b   1.000
_cell.length_c   1.000
_cell.angle_alpha   90.00
_cell.angle_beta   90.00
_cell.angle_gamma   90.00
#
_symmetry.space_group_name_H-M   'P 1'
#
loop_
_entity.id
_entity.type
_entity.pdbx_description
1 polymer ?
#
loop_
_entity_poly.entity_id
_entity_poly.type
_entity_poly.pdbx_seq_one_letter_code
_entity_poly.pdbx_strand_id
1 'polypeptide(L)'
;MKNKDNLIPMEEQQLNILRNLKSKNFIISLIGEVIQTIADKKIDKKTVCFKCDYCNGKKYDLEYSINKWNPVVTLVISFLTQKITSDFNTVIREEKILEKLVGELQVFIYTMKSAGLNPALSELSEMIE
;
A
#
# COMPACT_ATOMS: atom_id res chain seq x y z
N MET A 1 13.48 -31.99 -12.48
CA MET A 1 13.89 -31.46 -11.16
C MET A 1 13.60 -29.97 -11.17
N LYS A 2 12.78 -29.47 -10.23
CA LYS A 2 12.34 -28.07 -10.19
C LYS A 2 13.52 -27.15 -9.84
N ASN A 3 13.80 -26.17 -10.69
CA ASN A 3 14.67 -25.05 -10.34
C ASN A 3 14.10 -24.38 -9.08
N LYS A 4 14.86 -24.42 -7.98
CA LYS A 4 14.75 -23.39 -6.94
C LYS A 4 15.39 -22.16 -7.54
N ASP A 5 14.59 -21.32 -8.19
CA ASP A 5 15.05 -20.01 -8.61
C ASP A 5 15.51 -19.26 -7.34
N ASN A 6 16.79 -18.90 -7.31
CA ASN A 6 17.35 -18.07 -6.24
C ASN A 6 16.71 -16.70 -6.34
N LEU A 7 15.68 -16.46 -5.52
CA LEU A 7 15.05 -15.17 -5.38
C LEU A 7 16.10 -14.13 -4.98
N ILE A 8 16.02 -12.93 -5.54
CA ILE A 8 16.89 -11.85 -5.06
C ILE A 8 16.47 -11.45 -3.64
N PRO A 9 17.37 -10.94 -2.77
CA PRO A 9 17.06 -10.69 -1.36
C PRO A 9 15.80 -9.85 -1.11
N MET A 10 15.50 -8.92 -2.02
CA MET A 10 14.29 -8.12 -1.96
C MET A 10 13.02 -8.95 -2.18
N GLU A 11 13.03 -9.88 -3.14
CA GLU A 11 11.90 -10.78 -3.42
C GLU A 11 11.68 -11.78 -2.29
N GLU A 12 12.77 -12.29 -1.70
CA GLU A 12 12.69 -13.14 -0.50
C GLU A 12 11.99 -12.40 0.65
N GLN A 13 12.34 -11.13 0.84
CA GLN A 13 11.76 -10.35 1.93
C GLN A 13 10.31 -9.91 1.65
N GLN A 14 9.97 -9.60 0.40
CA GLN A 14 8.56 -9.43 0.00
C GLN A 14 7.75 -10.70 0.27
N LEU A 15 8.28 -11.87 -0.07
CA LEU A 15 7.61 -13.15 0.19
C LEU A 15 7.48 -13.44 1.69
N ASN A 16 8.47 -13.09 2.51
CA ASN A 16 8.38 -13.24 3.96
C ASN A 16 7.23 -12.42 4.56
N ILE A 17 7.05 -11.18 4.08
CA ILE A 17 5.92 -10.33 4.48
C ILE A 17 4.60 -10.95 3.99
N LEU A 18 4.51 -11.31 2.72
CA LEU A 18 3.27 -11.80 2.10
C LEU A 18 2.82 -13.17 2.63
N ARG A 19 3.75 -14.03 3.06
CA ARG A 19 3.43 -15.33 3.69
C ARG A 19 2.88 -15.19 5.10
N ASN A 20 3.05 -14.04 5.73
CA ASN A 20 2.55 -13.81 7.07
C ASN A 20 1.03 -13.59 7.07
N LEU A 21 0.28 -14.38 7.84
CA LEU A 21 -1.20 -14.26 7.92
C LEU A 21 -1.68 -12.88 8.42
N LYS A 22 -0.86 -12.18 9.21
CA LYS A 22 -1.19 -10.86 9.76
C LYS A 22 -0.83 -9.72 8.81
N SER A 23 -0.02 -9.96 7.77
CA SER A 23 0.46 -8.89 6.90
C SER A 23 -0.67 -8.17 6.17
N LYS A 24 -1.67 -8.92 5.68
CA LYS A 24 -2.84 -8.35 5.02
C LYS A 24 -3.52 -7.29 5.90
N ASN A 25 -3.87 -7.64 7.13
CA ASN A 25 -4.56 -6.72 8.04
C ASN A 25 -3.66 -5.54 8.41
N PHE A 26 -2.37 -5.79 8.64
CA PHE A 26 -1.41 -4.73 8.93
C PHE A 26 -1.27 -3.74 7.78
N ILE A 27 -1.14 -4.23 6.54
CA ILE A 27 -1.04 -3.40 5.33
C ILE A 27 -2.32 -2.61 5.12
N ILE A 28 -3.51 -3.21 5.32
CA ILE A 28 -4.80 -2.50 5.23
C ILE A 28 -4.85 -1.37 6.27
N SER A 29 -4.49 -1.64 7.53
CA SER A 29 -4.45 -0.61 8.57
C SER A 29 -3.48 0.51 8.23
N LEU A 30 -2.29 0.17 7.74
CA LEU A 30 -1.27 1.14 7.34
C LEU A 30 -1.75 2.02 6.18
N ILE A 31 -2.36 1.44 5.13
CA ILE A 31 -2.97 2.18 4.02
C ILE A 31 -4.09 3.09 4.53
N GLY A 32 -4.99 2.56 5.38
CA GLY A 32 -6.09 3.32 5.95
C GLY A 32 -5.62 4.54 6.74
N GLU A 33 -4.54 4.41 7.50
CA GLU A 33 -3.99 5.54 8.27
C GLU A 33 -3.39 6.64 7.38
N VAL A 34 -2.79 6.28 6.24
CA VAL A 34 -2.17 7.24 5.30
C VAL A 34 -3.10 7.66 4.16
N ILE A 35 -4.37 7.25 4.17
CA ILE A 35 -5.25 7.40 3.02
C ILE A 35 -5.49 8.86 2.63
N GLN A 36 -5.53 9.77 3.59
CA GLN A 36 -5.64 11.21 3.34
C GLN A 36 -4.40 11.77 2.63
N THR A 37 -3.21 11.22 2.89
CA THR A 37 -1.96 11.58 2.18
C THR A 37 -1.98 11.07 0.74
N ILE A 38 -2.53 9.87 0.52
CA ILE A 38 -2.76 9.34 -0.83
C ILE A 38 -3.74 10.24 -1.59
N ALA A 39 -4.88 10.57 -0.97
CA ALA A 39 -5.98 11.32 -1.55
C ALA A 39 -5.78 12.85 -1.65
N ASP A 40 -4.70 13.37 -1.07
CA ASP A 40 -4.40 14.81 -0.97
C ASP A 40 -5.54 15.68 -0.45
N LYS A 41 -6.41 15.09 0.37
CA LYS A 41 -7.62 15.75 0.86
C LYS A 41 -8.13 15.05 2.11
N LYS A 42 -9.02 15.74 2.81
CA LYS A 42 -9.73 15.17 3.95
C LYS A 42 -10.76 14.17 3.43
N ILE A 43 -10.63 12.93 3.86
CA ILE A 43 -11.58 11.83 3.63
C ILE A 43 -11.82 11.10 4.95
N ASP A 44 -13.03 10.59 5.14
CA ASP A 44 -13.33 9.73 6.28
C ASP A 44 -12.68 8.37 6.06
N LYS A 45 -11.67 8.04 6.89
CA LYS A 45 -10.91 6.78 6.80
C LYS A 45 -11.80 5.55 6.89
N LYS A 46 -13.00 5.64 7.47
CA LYS A 46 -13.93 4.52 7.64
C LYS A 46 -14.81 4.25 6.42
N THR A 47 -14.94 5.21 5.50
CA THR A 47 -15.90 5.13 4.39
C THR A 47 -15.25 5.34 3.02
N VAL A 48 -13.92 5.22 2.94
CA VAL A 48 -13.19 5.43 1.69
C VAL A 48 -13.72 4.53 0.59
N CYS A 49 -14.15 5.14 -0.52
CA CYS A 49 -14.69 4.42 -1.66
C CYS A 49 -14.32 5.12 -2.97
N PHE A 50 -14.67 4.49 -4.10
CA PHE A 50 -14.60 5.16 -5.39
C PHE A 50 -15.79 6.11 -5.55
N LYS A 51 -15.56 7.31 -6.09
CA LYS A 51 -16.64 8.24 -6.44
C LYS A 51 -17.63 7.56 -7.39
N CYS A 52 -18.90 8.00 -7.35
CA CYS A 52 -19.98 7.40 -8.13
C CYS A 52 -19.66 7.24 -9.63
N ASP A 53 -18.97 8.20 -10.25
CA ASP A 53 -18.60 8.16 -11.67
C ASP A 53 -17.69 6.97 -12.02
N TYR A 54 -16.91 6.49 -11.07
CA TYR A 54 -15.99 5.35 -11.21
C TYR A 54 -16.60 4.03 -10.73
N CYS A 55 -17.79 4.05 -10.12
CA CYS A 55 -18.54 2.87 -9.69
C CYS A 55 -19.51 2.33 -10.76
N ASN A 56 -19.52 2.90 -11.97
CA ASN A 56 -20.41 2.45 -13.03
C ASN A 56 -19.93 1.13 -13.66
N GLY A 57 -20.54 0.02 -13.23
CA GLY A 57 -20.26 -1.34 -13.72
C GLY A 57 -20.38 -1.58 -15.23
N LYS A 58 -20.99 -0.65 -15.99
CA LYS A 58 -21.03 -0.71 -17.47
C LYS A 58 -19.80 -0.11 -18.13
N LYS A 59 -19.06 0.74 -17.41
CA LYS A 59 -17.88 1.48 -17.90
C LYS A 59 -16.59 0.99 -17.24
N TYR A 60 -16.69 0.61 -15.97
CA TYR A 60 -15.58 0.18 -15.14
C TYR A 60 -16.00 -1.09 -14.41
N ASP A 61 -15.28 -2.18 -14.65
CA ASP A 61 -15.49 -3.42 -13.92
C ASP A 61 -14.71 -3.43 -12.59
N LEU A 62 -14.87 -4.53 -11.85
CA LEU A 62 -14.15 -4.73 -10.59
C LEU A 62 -12.63 -4.80 -10.82
N GLU A 63 -12.20 -5.41 -11.92
CA GLU A 63 -10.79 -5.57 -12.24
C GLU A 63 -10.11 -4.22 -12.48
N TYR A 64 -10.77 -3.31 -13.19
CA TYR A 64 -10.35 -1.92 -13.36
C TYR A 64 -10.12 -1.25 -12.00
N SER A 65 -11.08 -1.39 -11.08
CA SER A 65 -11.00 -0.80 -9.73
C SER A 65 -9.84 -1.37 -8.92
N ILE A 66 -9.65 -2.70 -8.97
CA ILE A 66 -8.51 -3.38 -8.32
C ILE A 66 -7.18 -2.87 -8.88
N ASN A 67 -7.09 -2.74 -10.21
CA ASN A 67 -5.88 -2.29 -10.89
C ASN A 67 -5.47 -0.87 -10.51
N LYS A 68 -6.41 0.00 -10.11
CA LYS A 68 -6.09 1.34 -9.59
C LYS A 68 -5.51 1.33 -8.17
N TRP A 69 -5.79 0.30 -7.38
CA TRP A 69 -5.19 0.12 -6.06
C TRP A 69 -3.82 -0.56 -6.09
N ASN A 70 -3.54 -1.39 -7.11
CA ASN A 70 -2.28 -2.13 -7.21
C ASN A 70 -1.03 -1.26 -7.02
N PRO A 71 -0.89 -0.07 -7.65
CA PRO A 71 0.27 0.79 -7.44
C PRO A 71 0.49 1.23 -5.99
N VAL A 72 -0.59 1.50 -5.25
CA VAL A 72 -0.52 1.83 -3.81
C VAL A 72 -0.05 0.62 -3.01
N VAL A 73 -0.65 -0.54 -3.26
CA VAL A 73 -0.30 -1.77 -2.54
C VAL A 73 1.16 -2.14 -2.79
N THR A 74 1.62 -2.08 -4.05
CA THR A 74 3.02 -2.32 -4.43
C THR A 74 3.97 -1.32 -3.79
N LEU A 75 3.60 -0.03 -3.74
CA LEU A 75 4.40 1.00 -3.07
C LEU A 75 4.56 0.69 -1.58
N VAL A 76 3.46 0.35 -0.89
CA VAL A 76 3.47 0.05 0.55
C VAL A 76 4.28 -1.21 0.85
N ILE A 77 4.12 -2.27 0.04
CA ILE A 77 4.94 -3.49 0.19
C ILE A 77 6.42 -3.15 -0.01
N SER A 78 6.76 -2.40 -1.05
CA SER A 78 8.15 -2.02 -1.34
C SER A 78 8.77 -1.19 -0.20
N PHE A 79 8.00 -0.23 0.34
CA PHE A 79 8.38 0.52 1.52
C PHE A 79 8.62 -0.40 2.73
N LEU A 80 7.69 -1.31 3.02
CA LEU A 80 7.82 -2.24 4.14
C LEU A 80 9.03 -3.17 3.98
N THR A 81 9.30 -3.67 2.77
CA THR A 81 10.47 -4.50 2.48
C THR A 81 11.78 -3.76 2.74
N GLN A 82 11.85 -2.45 2.47
CA GLN A 82 13.03 -1.64 2.75
C GLN A 82 13.19 -1.33 4.24
N LYS A 83 12.07 -1.18 4.97
CA LYS A 83 12.07 -0.78 6.38
C LYS A 83 12.18 -1.93 7.36
N ILE A 84 11.57 -3.06 7.01
CA ILE A 84 11.55 -4.28 7.82
C ILE A 84 12.58 -5.21 7.21
N THR A 85 13.79 -5.21 7.76
CA THR A 85 14.88 -6.11 7.37
C THR A 85 14.94 -7.36 8.25
N SER A 86 14.28 -7.33 9.41
CA SER A 86 14.13 -8.45 10.34
C SER A 86 12.84 -9.24 10.08
N ASP A 87 12.58 -10.27 10.90
CA ASP A 87 11.35 -11.06 10.83
C ASP A 87 10.11 -10.17 11.05
N PHE A 88 9.23 -10.14 10.03
CA PHE A 88 8.01 -9.33 10.04
C PHE A 88 7.10 -9.64 11.24
N ASN A 89 7.03 -10.90 11.68
CA ASN A 89 6.21 -11.32 12.84
C ASN A 89 6.65 -10.69 14.15
N THR A 90 7.94 -10.42 14.27
CA THR A 90 8.54 -9.78 15.43
C THR A 90 8.27 -8.29 15.40
N VAL A 91 8.54 -7.64 14.27
CA VAL A 91 8.41 -6.19 14.10
C VAL A 91 6.97 -5.71 14.30
N ILE A 92 5.97 -6.39 13.74
CA ILE A 92 4.56 -5.95 13.89
C ILE A 92 4.01 -6.06 15.32
N ARG A 93 4.75 -6.67 16.25
CA ARG A 93 4.39 -6.76 17.67
C ARG A 93 5.06 -5.68 18.51
N GLU A 94 5.99 -4.92 17.94
CA GLU A 94 6.64 -3.80 18.62
C GLU A 94 5.60 -2.72 18.96
N GLU A 95 5.77 -2.12 20.13
CA GLU A 95 4.87 -1.04 20.56
C GLU A 95 4.97 0.14 19.59
N LYS A 96 3.83 0.71 19.19
CA LYS A 96 3.74 1.88 18.30
C LYS A 96 4.39 1.70 16.91
N ILE A 97 4.65 0.47 16.48
CA ILE A 97 5.22 0.21 15.15
C ILE A 97 4.34 0.76 14.02
N LEU A 98 3.01 0.67 14.18
CA LEU A 98 2.07 1.22 13.21
C LEU A 98 2.21 2.75 13.10
N GLU A 99 2.23 3.46 14.23
CA GLU A 99 2.37 4.93 14.26
C GLU A 99 3.69 5.40 13.63
N LYS A 100 4.78 4.69 13.96
CA LYS A 100 6.10 4.95 13.37
C LYS A 100 6.10 4.79 11.86
N LEU A 101 5.60 3.65 11.36
CA LEU A 101 5.57 3.37 9.92
C LEU A 101 4.60 4.28 9.18
N VAL A 102 3.49 4.70 9.80
CA VAL A 102 2.57 5.69 9.25
C VAL A 102 3.30 7.01 8.98
N GLY A 103 4.01 7.57 9.96
CA GLY A 103 4.73 8.82 9.77
C GLY A 103 5.79 8.75 8.66
N GLU A 104 6.57 7.66 8.63
CA GLU A 104 7.58 7.43 7.60
C GLU A 104 6.95 7.22 6.21
N LEU A 105 5.84 6.49 6.11
CA LEU A 105 5.13 6.24 4.86
C LEU A 105 4.47 7.51 4.31
N GLN A 106 3.94 8.39 5.18
CA GLN A 106 3.38 9.67 4.76
C GLN A 106 4.43 10.54 4.07
N VAL A 107 5.62 10.66 4.65
CA VAL A 107 6.75 11.40 4.06
C VAL A 107 7.17 10.76 2.73
N PHE A 108 7.21 9.43 2.68
CA PHE A 108 7.56 8.70 1.46
C PHE A 108 6.55 8.95 0.34
N ILE A 109 5.24 8.81 0.60
CA ILE A 109 4.17 9.06 -0.36
C ILE A 109 4.20 10.52 -0.85
N TYR A 110 4.34 11.47 0.07
CA TYR A 110 4.42 12.89 -0.26
C TYR A 110 5.60 13.18 -1.21
N THR A 111 6.77 12.61 -0.93
CA THR A 111 7.97 12.75 -1.76
C THR A 111 7.76 12.16 -3.15
N MET A 112 7.18 10.96 -3.23
CA MET A 112 6.90 10.28 -4.50
C MET A 112 5.90 11.06 -5.37
N LYS A 113 4.87 11.65 -4.77
CA LYS A 113 3.90 12.50 -5.46
C LYS A 113 4.54 13.81 -5.93
N SER A 114 5.28 14.48 -5.05
CA SER A 114 5.91 15.78 -5.34
C SER A 114 6.98 15.69 -6.43
N ALA A 115 7.71 14.57 -6.48
CA ALA A 115 8.71 14.30 -7.51
C ALA A 115 8.11 13.73 -8.82
N GLY A 116 6.80 13.48 -8.87
CA GLY A 116 6.13 12.88 -10.05
C GLY A 116 6.55 11.44 -10.34
N LEU A 117 7.14 10.74 -9.36
CA LEU A 117 7.72 9.40 -9.54
C LEU A 117 6.68 8.28 -9.56
N ASN A 118 5.45 8.56 -9.11
CA ASN A 118 4.35 7.61 -9.16
C ASN A 118 3.02 8.30 -9.54
N PRO A 119 2.78 8.52 -10.84
CA PRO A 119 1.58 9.20 -11.33
C PRO A 119 0.27 8.49 -10.93
N ALA A 120 0.32 7.17 -10.70
CA ALA A 120 -0.85 6.40 -10.31
C ALA A 120 -1.40 6.79 -8.92
N LEU A 121 -0.58 7.36 -8.05
CA LEU A 121 -1.06 7.92 -6.77
C LEU A 121 -1.97 9.12 -6.99
N SER A 122 -1.62 9.99 -7.93
CA SER A 122 -2.44 11.15 -8.29
C SER A 122 -3.71 10.71 -9.01
N GLU A 123 -3.62 9.73 -9.90
CA GLU A 123 -4.81 9.18 -10.56
C GLU A 123 -5.81 8.60 -9.55
N LEU A 124 -5.34 7.75 -8.63
CA LEU A 124 -6.23 7.17 -7.61
C LEU A 124 -6.85 8.26 -6.71
N SER A 125 -6.08 9.29 -6.36
CA SER A 125 -6.52 10.44 -5.56
C SER A 125 -7.74 11.16 -6.16
N GLU A 126 -7.81 11.24 -7.49
CA GLU A 126 -8.94 11.83 -8.20
C GLU A 126 -10.19 10.93 -8.17
N MET A 127 -10.00 9.62 -8.02
CA MET A 127 -11.05 8.62 -8.12
C MET A 127 -11.72 8.26 -6.79
N ILE A 128 -11.02 8.42 -5.67
CA ILE A 128 -11.54 8.03 -4.35
C ILE A 128 -12.15 9.22 -3.60
N GLU A 129 -13.04 8.97 -2.64
CA GLU A 129 -13.60 9.95 -1.70
C GLU A 129 -13.80 9.36 -0.30
#